data_AF-A0A1C2AWS1-F1
#
_entry.id   AF-A0A1C2AWS1-F1
#
_cell.length_a   1.000
_cell.length_b   1.000
_cell.length_c   1.000
_cell.angle_alpha   90.00
_cell.angle_beta   90.00
_cell.angle_gamma   90.00
#
_symmetry.space_group_name_H-M   'P 1'
#
loop_
_entity.id
_entity.type
_entity.pdbx_description
1 polymer ?
#
loop_
_entity_poly.entity_id
_entity_poly.type
_entity_poly.pdbx_seq_one_letter_code
_entity_poly.pdbx_strand_id
1 'polypeptide(L)'
;MRKFRSMSLMKGKKGLIMGVANERSIAWGISQKLAEAGAELAFTYLGDALKKRVVPLAEKLNSNVTFSCDVEKKEEVVKLFEDVKSQWA
;
A
#
# COMPACT_ATOMS: atom_id res chain seq x y z
N MET A 1 -1.92 -4.73 33.68
CA MET A 1 -2.46 -5.03 32.33
C MET A 1 -2.18 -3.85 31.40
N ARG A 2 -1.27 -4.00 30.42
CA ARG A 2 -1.05 -2.96 29.40
C ARG A 2 -2.22 -3.00 28.41
N LYS A 3 -3.06 -1.97 28.43
CA LYS A 3 -4.12 -1.72 27.44
C LYS A 3 -3.42 -1.41 26.11
N PHE A 4 -3.14 -2.43 25.30
CA PHE A 4 -2.39 -2.24 24.06
C PHE A 4 -3.28 -1.60 22.99
N ARG A 5 -3.11 -0.28 22.87
CA ARG A 5 -3.23 0.62 21.71
C ARG A 5 -4.52 0.62 20.88
N SER A 6 -5.22 1.75 21.01
CA SER A 6 -6.14 2.40 20.06
C SER A 6 -6.18 1.77 18.66
N MET A 7 -7.37 1.29 18.26
CA MET A 7 -7.73 0.91 16.88
C MET A 7 -7.54 2.04 15.84
N SER A 8 -7.07 3.21 16.26
CA SER A 8 -6.87 4.39 15.44
C SER A 8 -5.43 4.92 15.50
N LEU A 9 -4.45 4.06 15.85
CA LEU A 9 -3.04 4.47 15.95
C LEU A 9 -2.51 5.12 14.67
N MET A 10 -2.95 4.63 13.51
CA MET A 10 -2.53 5.12 12.19
C MET A 10 -3.57 6.05 11.55
N LYS A 11 -4.60 6.49 12.29
CA LYS A 11 -5.63 7.37 11.77
C LYS A 11 -5.01 8.67 11.23
N GLY A 12 -5.40 9.03 9.99
CA GLY A 12 -4.89 10.20 9.28
C GLY A 12 -3.46 10.06 8.74
N LYS A 13 -2.87 8.85 8.81
CA LYS A 13 -1.60 8.55 8.16
C LYS A 13 -1.87 7.93 6.80
N LYS A 14 -1.12 8.41 5.80
CA LYS A 14 -1.11 7.91 4.43
C LYS A 14 0.16 7.10 4.21
N GLY A 15 0.07 5.92 3.60
CA GLY A 15 1.20 5.01 3.43
C GLY A 15 1.22 4.35 2.06
N LEU A 16 2.36 4.41 1.38
CA LEU A 16 2.63 3.62 0.19
C LEU A 16 3.22 2.27 0.60
N ILE A 17 2.57 1.16 0.21
CA ILE A 17 3.06 -0.19 0.43
C ILE A 17 3.58 -0.76 -0.89
N MET A 18 4.82 -1.25 -0.86
CA MET A 18 5.46 -1.93 -1.98
C MET A 18 5.69 -3.40 -1.64
N GLY A 19 5.81 -4.26 -2.66
CA GLY A 19 6.17 -5.67 -2.48
C GLY A 19 5.03 -6.59 -2.06
N VAL A 20 3.77 -6.17 -2.20
CA VAL A 20 2.63 -7.10 -2.10
C VAL A 20 2.58 -7.94 -3.36
N ALA A 21 2.66 -9.27 -3.22
CA ALA A 21 2.53 -10.20 -4.34
C ALA A 21 1.32 -11.12 -4.21
N ASN A 22 0.93 -11.45 -2.98
CA ASN A 22 -0.23 -12.28 -2.64
C ASN A 22 -0.54 -12.18 -1.12
N GLU A 23 -1.54 -12.91 -0.65
CA GLU A 23 -1.98 -12.92 0.76
C GLU A 23 -0.98 -13.53 1.75
N ARG A 24 0.09 -14.16 1.27
CA ARG A 24 1.17 -14.72 2.11
C ARG A 24 2.38 -13.80 2.21
N SER A 25 2.41 -12.69 1.49
CA SER A 25 3.50 -11.71 1.54
C SER A 25 3.59 -11.05 2.91
N ILE A 26 4.82 -10.79 3.40
CA ILE A 26 5.03 -9.99 4.62
C ILE A 26 4.40 -8.60 4.46
N ALA A 27 4.57 -7.98 3.29
CA ALA A 27 3.96 -6.69 2.97
C ALA A 27 2.44 -6.70 3.16
N TRP A 28 1.76 -7.79 2.78
CA TRP A 28 0.30 -7.92 2.96
C TRP A 28 -0.09 -7.98 4.44
N GLY A 29 0.60 -8.78 5.24
CA GLY A 29 0.37 -8.82 6.69
C GLY A 29 0.55 -7.46 7.36
N ILE A 30 1.55 -6.69 6.91
CA ILE A 30 1.75 -5.29 7.36
C ILE A 30 0.58 -4.42 6.92
N SER A 31 0.15 -4.49 5.65
CA SER A 31 -0.97 -3.71 5.13
C SER A 31 -2.25 -3.92 5.93
N GLN A 32 -2.57 -5.17 6.27
CA GLN A 32 -3.73 -5.50 7.09
C GLN A 32 -3.68 -4.80 8.45
N LYS A 33 -2.53 -4.86 9.15
CA LYS A 33 -2.39 -4.23 10.46
C LYS A 33 -2.41 -2.71 10.40
N LEU A 34 -1.87 -2.11 9.35
CA LEU A 34 -1.95 -0.66 9.13
C LEU A 34 -3.37 -0.20 8.82
N ALA A 35 -4.09 -0.92 7.96
CA ALA A 35 -5.48 -0.65 7.64
C ALA A 35 -6.40 -0.81 8.87
N GLU A 36 -6.24 -1.91 9.64
CA GLU A 36 -6.93 -2.12 10.92
C GLU A 36 -6.69 -0.97 11.93
N ALA A 37 -5.51 -0.35 11.88
CA ALA A 37 -5.15 0.79 12.72
C ALA A 37 -5.60 2.15 12.15
N GLY A 38 -6.31 2.18 11.02
CA GLY A 38 -6.92 3.36 10.41
C GLY A 38 -6.04 4.12 9.40
N ALA A 39 -5.02 3.48 8.83
CA ALA A 39 -4.21 4.09 7.77
C ALA A 39 -4.96 4.16 6.43
N GLU A 40 -4.70 5.21 5.65
CA GLU A 40 -5.01 5.26 4.22
C GLU A 40 -3.82 4.67 3.45
N LEU A 41 -4.06 3.66 2.61
CA LEU A 41 -2.99 2.92 1.93
C LEU A 41 -3.05 3.10 0.42
N ALA A 42 -1.89 3.12 -0.22
CA ALA A 42 -1.70 2.95 -1.66
C ALA A 42 -0.72 1.78 -1.90
N PHE A 43 -0.79 1.16 -3.07
CA PHE A 43 0.01 -0.03 -3.37
C PHE A 43 0.79 0.11 -4.68
N THR A 44 1.94 -0.56 -4.79
CA THR A 44 2.62 -0.73 -6.08
C THR A 44 2.52 -2.16 -6.60
N TYR A 45 2.68 -2.32 -7.90
CA TYR A 45 2.86 -3.61 -8.56
C TYR A 45 3.92 -3.53 -9.66
N LEU A 46 4.55 -4.67 -9.98
CA LEU A 46 5.46 -4.83 -11.12
C LEU A 46 4.76 -5.63 -12.24
N GLY A 47 4.49 -4.96 -13.35
CA GLY A 47 3.89 -5.57 -14.54
C GLY A 47 2.45 -6.08 -14.35
N ASP A 48 1.84 -6.54 -15.45
CA ASP A 48 0.42 -6.91 -15.49
C ASP A 48 0.08 -8.15 -14.66
N ALA A 49 1.03 -9.08 -14.53
CA ALA A 49 0.82 -10.30 -13.75
C ALA A 49 0.57 -10.00 -12.27
N LEU A 50 1.38 -9.11 -11.67
CA LEU A 50 1.17 -8.69 -10.29
C LEU A 50 0.02 -7.69 -10.16
N LYS A 51 -0.22 -6.83 -11.15
CA LYS A 51 -1.40 -5.94 -11.16
C LYS A 51 -2.69 -6.70 -10.88
N LYS A 52 -2.92 -7.81 -11.60
CA LYS A 52 -4.11 -8.68 -11.44
C LYS A 52 -4.26 -9.27 -10.03
N ARG A 53 -3.17 -9.36 -9.26
CA ARG A 53 -3.17 -9.86 -7.88
C ARG A 53 -3.29 -8.72 -6.86
N VAL A 54 -2.57 -7.62 -7.05
CA VAL A 54 -2.48 -6.52 -6.10
C VAL A 54 -3.76 -5.69 -6.06
N VAL A 55 -4.38 -5.41 -7.22
CA VAL A 55 -5.59 -4.57 -7.26
C VAL A 55 -6.73 -5.15 -6.40
N PRO A 56 -7.11 -6.44 -6.53
CA PRO A 56 -8.14 -7.02 -5.67
C PRO A 56 -7.76 -7.04 -4.18
N LEU A 57 -6.46 -7.10 -3.85
CA LEU A 57 -5.99 -7.06 -2.45
C LEU A 57 -6.06 -5.65 -1.87
N ALA A 58 -5.72 -4.62 -2.66
CA ALA A 58 -5.87 -3.23 -2.26
C ALA A 58 -7.35 -2.91 -1.96
N GLU A 59 -8.27 -3.37 -2.81
CA GLU A 59 -9.72 -3.20 -2.65
C GLU A 59 -10.23 -3.82 -1.33
N LYS A 60 -9.72 -5.00 -0.94
CA LYS A 60 -10.06 -5.63 0.37
C LYS A 60 -9.71 -4.76 1.58
N LEU A 61 -8.76 -3.83 1.42
CA LEU A 61 -8.36 -2.87 2.46
C LEU A 61 -8.91 -1.46 2.21
N ASN A 62 -9.96 -1.35 1.38
CA ASN A 62 -10.60 -0.09 1.00
C ASN A 62 -9.64 0.91 0.33
N SER A 63 -8.59 0.41 -0.34
CA SER A 63 -7.71 1.22 -1.18
C SER A 63 -8.07 1.04 -2.65
N ASN A 64 -8.30 2.15 -3.33
CA ASN A 64 -8.46 2.22 -4.79
C ASN A 64 -7.23 2.82 -5.48
N VAL A 65 -6.11 2.97 -4.76
CA VAL A 65 -4.90 3.62 -5.26
C VAL A 65 -3.81 2.59 -5.49
N THR A 66 -3.50 2.35 -6.76
CA THR A 66 -2.41 1.46 -7.15
C THR A 66 -1.55 2.08 -8.25
N PHE A 67 -0.24 1.88 -8.17
CA PHE A 67 0.73 2.40 -9.14
C PHE A 67 1.58 1.27 -9.73
N SER A 68 1.97 1.40 -11.00
CA SER A 68 3.02 0.55 -11.56
C SER A 68 4.39 1.13 -11.19
N CYS A 69 5.29 0.30 -10.69
CA CYS A 69 6.67 0.71 -10.47
C CYS A 69 7.62 -0.49 -10.48
N ASP A 70 8.57 -0.46 -11.41
CA ASP A 70 9.78 -1.26 -11.38
C ASP A 70 10.89 -0.50 -10.65
N VAL A 71 11.31 -1.02 -9.49
CA VAL A 71 12.32 -0.37 -8.63
C VAL A 71 13.73 -0.42 -9.21
N GLU A 72 13.99 -1.27 -10.20
CA GLU A 72 15.27 -1.32 -10.90
C GLU A 72 15.43 -0.13 -11.87
N LYS A 73 14.33 0.54 -12.22
CA LYS A 73 14.32 1.70 -13.11
C LYS A 73 14.11 2.98 -12.31
N LYS A 74 15.18 3.78 -12.22
CA LYS A 74 15.20 5.01 -11.43
C LYS A 74 14.10 5.99 -11.84
N GLU A 75 13.81 6.10 -13.13
CA GLU A 75 12.83 7.02 -13.68
C GLU A 75 11.40 6.64 -13.24
N GLU A 76 11.10 5.34 -13.14
CA GLU A 76 9.80 4.87 -12.65
C GLU A 76 9.63 5.17 -11.15
N VAL A 77 10.70 5.06 -10.36
CA VAL A 77 10.67 5.42 -8.93
C VAL A 77 10.41 6.91 -8.75
N VAL A 78 11.08 7.78 -9.52
CA VAL A 78 10.83 9.24 -9.45
C VAL A 78 9.38 9.55 -9.79
N LYS A 79 8.88 9.01 -10.90
CA LYS A 79 7.49 9.19 -11.34
C LYS A 79 6.50 8.69 -10.28
N LEU A 80 6.75 7.53 -9.66
CA LEU A 80 5.89 7.00 -8.59
C LEU A 80 5.71 8.01 -7.46
N PHE A 81 6.79 8.65 -7.00
CA PHE A 81 6.69 9.64 -5.92
C PHE A 81 5.94 10.91 -6.35
N GLU A 82 6.05 11.32 -7.61
CA GLU A 82 5.25 12.41 -8.17
C GLU A 82 3.76 12.05 -8.22
N ASP A 83 3.42 10.86 -8.72
CA ASP A 83 2.06 10.35 -8.80
C ASP A 83 1.42 10.21 -7.40
N VAL A 84 2.19 9.69 -6.42
CA VAL A 84 1.77 9.58 -5.01
C VAL A 84 1.52 10.95 -4.40
N LYS A 85 2.38 11.94 -4.69
CA LYS A 85 2.18 13.31 -4.22
C LYS A 85 0.91 13.91 -4.81
N SER A 86 0.66 13.70 -6.10
CA SER A 86 -0.53 14.18 -6.80
C SER A 86 -1.82 13.57 -6.22
N GLN A 87 -1.81 12.28 -5.89
CA GLN A 87 -2.95 11.57 -5.30
C GLN A 87 -3.40 12.13 -3.94
N TRP A 88 -2.47 12.69 -3.16
CA TRP A 88 -2.71 13.10 -1.77
C TRP A 88 -2.49 14.58 -1.49
N ALA A 89 -2.19 15.37 -2.52
CA ALA A 89 -2.18 16.83 -2.48
C ALA A 89 -3.55 17.38 -2.09
#